data_AF-A0AAU5VHY7-F1
#
_entry.id   AF-A0AAU5VHY7-F1
#
_cell.length_a   1.000
_cell.length_b   1.000
_cell.length_c   1.000
_cell.angle_alpha   90.00
_cell.angle_beta   90.00
_cell.angle_gamma   90.00
#
_symmetry.space_group_name_H-M   'P 1'
#
loop_
_entity.id
_entity.type
_entity.pdbx_description
1 polymer ?
#
loop_
_entity_poly.entity_id
_entity_poly.type
_entity_poly.pdbx_seq_one_letter_code
_entity_poly.pdbx_strand_id
1 'polypeptide(L)' 'MARSSARPVVTLRSTAGTGATYVTRKNRGNDPDRLVLRKYDPLAGRHVTFREER' A
#
# COMPACT_ATOMS: atom_id res chain seq x y z
N MET A 1 -16.41 17.87 -8.52
CA MET A 1 -15.33 16.98 -9.02
C MET A 1 -15.74 15.54 -8.78
N ALA A 2 -15.87 14.73 -9.84
CA ALA A 2 -16.16 13.31 -9.69
C ALA A 2 -14.99 12.62 -8.97
N ARG A 3 -15.21 12.13 -7.74
CA ARG A 3 -14.26 11.21 -7.10
C ARG A 3 -14.15 10.01 -8.02
N SER A 4 -12.98 9.78 -8.60
CA SER A 4 -12.68 8.56 -9.35
C SER A 4 -12.83 7.37 -8.40
N SER A 5 -14.04 6.82 -8.35
CA SER A 5 -14.44 5.71 -7.48
C SER A 5 -13.70 4.42 -7.85
N ALA A 6 -13.34 4.30 -9.13
CA ALA A 6 -12.68 3.12 -9.68
C ALA A 6 -11.26 2.90 -9.15
N ARG A 7 -10.52 3.98 -8.82
CA ARG A 7 -9.12 3.89 -8.39
C ARG A 7 -8.89 4.60 -7.05
N PRO A 8 -9.37 4.04 -5.93
CA PRO A 8 -9.14 4.61 -4.62
C PRO A 8 -7.65 4.71 -4.29
N VAL A 9 -7.34 5.75 -3.50
CA VAL A 9 -6.03 5.89 -2.84
C VAL A 9 -6.01 4.93 -1.66
N VAL A 10 -4.94 4.15 -1.56
CA VAL A 10 -4.72 3.18 -0.49
C VAL A 10 -3.34 3.39 0.12
N THR A 11 -3.22 3.14 1.42
CA THR A 11 -1.96 3.24 2.15
C THR A 11 -1.41 1.84 2.36
N LEU A 12 -0.11 1.66 2.15
CA LEU A 12 0.61 0.43 2.40
C LEU A 12 1.54 0.65 3.60
N ARG A 13 1.44 -0.18 4.62
CA ARG A 13 2.28 -0.11 5.82
C ARG A 13 3.30 -1.23 5.86
N SER A 14 4.51 -0.90 6.28
CA SER A 14 5.60 -1.86 6.45
C SER A 14 5.25 -2.93 7.49
N THR A 15 5.46 -4.20 7.15
CA THR A 15 5.34 -5.30 8.12
C THR A 15 6.53 -5.38 9.08
N ALA A 16 7.57 -4.56 8.89
CA ALA A 16 8.72 -4.51 9.80
C ALA A 16 8.45 -3.69 11.07
N GLY A 17 7.27 -3.07 11.20
CA GLY A 17 6.89 -2.31 12.40
C GLY A 17 7.56 -0.94 12.53
N THR A 18 8.29 -0.50 11.51
CA THR A 18 9.03 0.78 11.50
C THR A 18 8.12 2.01 11.36
N GLY A 19 6.86 1.83 10.95
CA GLY A 19 5.94 2.93 10.65
C GLY A 19 6.12 3.52 9.25
N ALA A 20 7.03 2.99 8.42
CA ALA A 20 7.13 3.41 7.01
C ALA A 20 5.84 3.10 6.26
N THR A 21 5.35 4.09 5.50
CA THR A 21 4.13 3.97 4.70
C THR A 21 4.34 4.44 3.25
N TYR A 22 3.59 3.83 2.34
CA TYR A 22 3.51 4.25 0.95
C TYR A 22 2.06 4.47 0.56
N VAL A 23 1.78 5.58 -0.12
CA VAL A 23 0.46 5.85 -0.67
C VAL A 23 0.46 5.48 -2.15
N THR A 24 -0.52 4.71 -2.59
CA THR A 24 -0.69 4.34 -4.00
C THR A 24 -2.15 4.37 -4.40
N ARG A 25 -2.42 4.32 -5.70
CA ARG A 25 -3.78 4.15 -6.24
C ARG A 25 -3.94 2.72 -6.72
N LYS A 26 -5.01 2.07 -6.29
CA LYS A 26 -5.33 0.69 -6.65
C LYS A 26 -6.64 0.65 -7.41
N ASN A 27 -6.75 -0.22 -8.42
CA ASN A 27 -8.03 -0.51 -9.06
C ASN A 27 -8.74 -1.64 -8.30
N ARG A 28 -9.81 -1.33 -7.56
CA ARG A 28 -10.58 -2.33 -6.79
C ARG A 28 -11.33 -3.34 -7.66
N GLY A 29 -11.51 -3.04 -8.96
CA GLY A 29 -12.17 -3.96 -9.89
C GLY A 29 -11.28 -5.15 -10.30
N ASN A 30 -9.98 -4.90 -10.48
CA ASN A 30 -9.02 -5.95 -10.85
C ASN A 30 -8.46 -6.66 -9.62
N ASP A 31 -8.20 -5.88 -8.55
CA ASP A 31 -7.62 -6.38 -7.31
C ASP A 31 -8.60 -6.11 -6.16
N PRO A 32 -9.56 -7.01 -5.88
CA PRO A 32 -10.51 -6.82 -4.78
C PRO A 32 -9.82 -6.96 -3.41
N ASP A 33 -8.86 -7.87 -3.27
CA ASP A 33 -8.19 -8.21 -2.01
C ASP A 33 -7.09 -7.23 -1.59
N ARG A 34 -6.77 -7.15 -0.30
CA ARG A 34 -5.74 -6.23 0.22
C ARG A 34 -4.40 -6.39 -0.49
N LEU A 35 -3.83 -5.28 -0.97
CA LEU A 35 -2.52 -5.33 -1.62
C LEU A 35 -1.41 -5.76 -0.66
N VAL A 36 -0.57 -6.66 -1.15
CA VAL A 36 0.65 -7.10 -0.47
C VAL A 36 1.81 -6.96 -1.46
N LEU A 37 2.73 -6.03 -1.19
CA LEU A 37 3.84 -5.72 -2.11
C LEU A 37 5.16 -5.75 -1.36
N ARG A 38 6.22 -6.30 -1.97
CA ARG A 38 7.58 -6.12 -1.46
C ARG A 38 8.08 -4.74 -1.86
N LYS A 39 8.43 -3.92 -0.88
CA LYS A 39 9.02 -2.59 -1.08
C LYS A 39 10.20 -2.39 -0.13
N TYR A 40 11.09 -1.50 -0.53
CA TYR A 40 12.18 -1.06 0.35
C TYR A 40 11.59 -0.32 1.54
N ASP A 41 12.02 -0.67 2.75
CA ASP A 41 11.75 0.10 3.94
C ASP A 41 13.02 0.88 4.31
N PRO A 42 12.99 2.23 4.24
CA PRO A 42 14.17 3.05 4.50
C PRO A 42 14.62 3.01 5.96
N LEU A 43 13.72 2.70 6.89
CA LEU A 43 14.02 2.61 8.33
C LEU A 43 14.56 1.22 8.69
N ALA A 44 14.07 0.17 8.03
CA ALA A 44 14.61 -1.19 8.22
C ALA A 44 15.85 -1.47 7.35
N GLY A 45 16.16 -0.62 6.37
CA GLY A 45 17.31 -0.76 5.48
C GLY A 45 17.22 -1.96 4.52
N ARG A 46 16.03 -2.51 4.28
CA ARG A 46 15.84 -3.72 3.45
C ARG A 46 14.47 -3.76 2.80
N HIS A 47 14.33 -4.61 1.78
CA HIS A 47 13.04 -4.89 1.18
C HIS A 47 12.21 -5.79 2.09
N VAL A 48 11.07 -5.28 2.52
CA VAL A 48 10.12 -6.01 3.36
C VAL A 48 8.76 -6.00 2.68
N THR A 49 7.86 -6.81 3.22
CA THR A 49 6.48 -6.83 2.77
C THR A 49 5.76 -5.60 3.32
N PHE A 50 4.98 -4.94 2.47
CA PHE A 50 4.07 -3.88 2.83
C PHE A 50 2.65 -4.37 2.57
N ARG A 51 1.73 -4.09 3.50
CA ARG A 51 0.33 -4.50 3.42
C ARG A 51 -0.59 -3.29 3.39
N GLU A 52 -1.66 -3.38 2.62
CA GLU A 52 -2.72 -2.37 2.58
C GLU A 52 -3.33 -2.18 3.97
N GLU A 53 -3.17 -0.96 4.49
CA GLU A 53 -3.80 -0.44 5.68
C GLU A 53 -4.98 0.43 5.24
N ARG A 54 -6.15 0.14 5.81
CA ARG A 54 -7.43 0.73 5.39
C ARG A 54 -7.76 1.95 6.23
#